data_AF-A0A4Y7U516-F1
#
_entry.id   AF-A0A4Y7U516-F1
#
_cell.length_a   1.000
_cell.length_b   1.000
_cell.length_c   1.000
_cell.angle_alpha   90.00
_cell.angle_beta   90.00
_cell.angle_gamma   90.00
#
_symmetry.space_group_name_H-M   'P 1'
#
loop_
_entity.id
_entity.type
_entity.pdbx_description
1 polymer ?
#
loop_
_entity_poly.entity_id
_entity_poly.type
_entity_poly.pdbx_seq_one_letter_code
_entity_poly.pdbx_strand_id
1 'polypeptide(L)'
;HYTDYTPAIWDAAEKICTLYIDTGHAGPGSSWAKDQVEGNAFHYMKIESEKHYPLGSHLVFLGDQTAIGHFCALQQLAQQDTEISGFINFNDAITAAAFSENCAWLPLQPTTAYTEIHTQTDKWILDNRYKIEDCIFYLVGNAKLIVSLRKLLHTHGIGGSRIKSKGFWQ
;
A
#
# COMPACT_ATOMS: atom_id res chain seq x y z
N HIS A 1 -12.65 20.95 -5.41
CA HIS A 1 -11.65 19.93 -5.80
C HIS A 1 -12.01 18.67 -5.05
N TYR A 2 -12.03 17.51 -5.70
CA TYR A 2 -12.25 16.21 -5.06
C TYR A 2 -10.96 15.40 -5.18
N THR A 3 -10.66 14.60 -4.16
CA THR A 3 -9.47 13.75 -4.09
C THR A 3 -9.92 12.34 -3.72
N ASP A 4 -9.38 11.35 -4.41
CA ASP A 4 -9.72 9.96 -4.18
C ASP A 4 -8.88 9.41 -3.01
N TYR A 5 -9.55 8.74 -2.08
CA TYR A 5 -8.94 8.04 -0.96
C TYR A 5 -9.51 6.62 -0.87
N THR A 6 -8.66 5.66 -0.52
CA THR A 6 -9.09 4.28 -0.27
C THR A 6 -9.53 4.16 1.20
N PRO A 7 -10.78 3.73 1.48
CA PRO A 7 -11.19 3.28 2.81
C PRO A 7 -10.24 2.19 3.30
N ALA A 8 -9.46 2.49 4.33
CA ALA A 8 -8.44 1.58 4.85
C ALA A 8 -9.05 0.49 5.73
N ILE A 9 -10.02 0.89 6.55
CA ILE A 9 -10.74 0.01 7.48
C ILE A 9 -12.19 0.47 7.49
N TRP A 10 -13.10 -0.49 7.34
CA TRP A 10 -14.53 -0.28 7.57
C TRP A 10 -14.99 -1.08 8.80
N ASP A 11 -15.43 -0.36 9.85
CA ASP A 11 -16.16 -0.95 10.97
C ASP A 11 -17.67 -0.77 10.71
N ALA A 12 -18.34 -1.87 10.37
CA ALA A 12 -19.76 -1.84 10.06
C ALA A 12 -20.65 -1.66 11.29
N ALA A 13 -20.21 -2.09 12.47
CA ALA A 13 -20.99 -1.99 13.70
C ALA A 13 -21.05 -0.55 14.18
N GLU A 14 -19.88 0.09 14.26
CA GLU A 14 -19.73 1.49 14.69
C GLU A 14 -19.93 2.49 13.55
N LYS A 15 -20.02 2.01 12.30
CA LYS A 15 -20.14 2.80 11.07
C LYS A 15 -18.95 3.76 10.90
N ILE A 16 -17.75 3.29 11.24
CA ILE A 16 -16.51 4.05 11.18
C ILE A 16 -15.74 3.66 9.93
N CYS A 17 -15.39 4.67 9.12
CA CYS A 17 -14.46 4.53 8.00
C CYS A 17 -13.13 5.18 8.38
N THR A 18 -12.04 4.42 8.36
CA THR A 18 -10.70 4.93 8.60
C THR A 18 -10.01 5.23 7.27
N LEU A 19 -9.37 6.39 7.18
CA LEU A 19 -8.51 6.78 6.05
C LEU A 19 -7.09 7.01 6.55
N TYR A 20 -6.10 6.52 5.80
CA TYR A 20 -4.70 6.90 5.98
C TYR A 20 -4.30 7.82 4.84
N ILE A 21 -3.88 9.05 5.17
CA ILE A 21 -3.60 10.10 4.20
C ILE A 21 -2.17 10.57 4.39
N ASP A 22 -1.40 10.55 3.31
CA ASP A 22 -0.10 11.20 3.27
C ASP A 22 -0.26 12.72 3.29
N THR A 23 0.29 13.36 4.31
CA THR A 23 0.29 14.82 4.47
C THR A 23 1.66 15.46 4.22
N GLY A 24 2.65 14.69 3.74
CA GLY A 24 4.03 15.14 3.55
C GLY A 24 4.24 16.11 2.38
N HIS A 25 3.23 16.29 1.52
CA HIS A 25 3.33 17.11 0.30
C HIS A 25 2.38 18.32 0.31
N ALA A 26 2.63 19.30 -0.58
CA ALA A 26 1.85 20.54 -0.68
C ALA A 26 0.64 20.42 -1.63
N GLY A 27 -0.12 19.32 -1.51
CA GLY A 27 -1.31 19.07 -2.33
C GLY A 27 -2.61 19.48 -1.64
N PRO A 28 -3.71 19.78 -2.37
CA PRO A 28 -4.99 20.17 -1.77
C PRO A 28 -5.54 19.15 -0.78
N GLY A 29 -5.42 17.84 -1.07
CA GLY A 29 -5.85 16.77 -0.17
C GLY A 29 -5.01 16.69 1.12
N SER A 30 -3.70 16.95 1.01
CA SER A 30 -2.80 17.01 2.18
C SER A 30 -3.12 18.22 3.06
N SER A 31 -3.32 19.40 2.46
CA SER A 31 -3.74 20.59 3.21
C SER A 31 -5.09 20.37 3.89
N TRP A 32 -6.08 19.82 3.16
CA TRP A 32 -7.36 19.46 3.75
C TRP A 32 -7.19 18.50 4.94
N ALA A 33 -6.41 17.43 4.79
CA ALA A 33 -6.21 16.44 5.86
C ALA A 33 -5.57 17.06 7.12
N LYS A 34 -4.64 18.01 6.97
CA LYS A 34 -4.00 18.72 8.10
C LYS A 34 -4.97 19.60 8.89
N ASP A 35 -6.00 20.11 8.23
CA ASP A 35 -7.01 20.99 8.84
C ASP A 35 -8.16 20.20 9.50
N GLN A 36 -8.12 18.86 9.47
CA GLN A 36 -9.18 18.05 10.04
C GLN A 36 -9.10 17.96 11.57
N VAL A 37 -10.25 18.19 12.20
CA VAL A 37 -10.45 18.07 13.65
C VAL A 37 -11.76 17.34 13.93
N GLU A 38 -11.91 16.84 15.15
CA GLU A 38 -13.14 16.20 15.59
C GLU A 38 -14.35 17.13 15.38
N GLY A 39 -15.45 16.56 14.89
CA GLY A 39 -16.69 17.30 14.59
C GLY A 39 -16.75 17.90 13.19
N ASN A 40 -15.65 17.90 12.42
CA ASN A 40 -15.70 18.32 11.02
C ASN A 40 -16.62 17.40 10.20
N ALA A 41 -17.47 18.01 9.37
CA ALA A 41 -18.27 17.30 8.39
C ALA A 41 -17.65 17.46 6.99
N PHE A 42 -17.63 16.37 6.22
CA PHE A 42 -17.23 16.38 4.81
C PHE A 42 -18.16 15.50 3.99
N HIS A 43 -18.22 15.77 2.69
CA HIS A 43 -19.06 15.03 1.76
C HIS A 43 -18.20 14.02 0.99
N TYR A 44 -18.62 12.75 0.97
CA TYR A 44 -18.11 11.77 0.03
C TYR A 44 -19.07 11.70 -1.18
N MET A 45 -18.52 11.68 -2.39
CA MET A 45 -19.34 11.71 -3.61
C MET A 45 -19.86 10.32 -3.99
N LYS A 46 -18.99 9.32 -3.97
CA LYS A 46 -19.29 7.93 -4.32
C LYS A 46 -18.19 7.00 -3.81
N ILE A 47 -18.52 5.72 -3.71
CA ILE A 47 -17.54 4.63 -3.56
C ILE A 47 -17.50 3.91 -4.91
N GLU A 48 -16.31 3.80 -5.50
CA GLU A 48 -16.12 3.03 -6.72
C GLU A 48 -15.78 1.57 -6.41
N SER A 49 -16.15 0.66 -7.31
CA SER A 49 -15.72 -0.73 -7.23
C SER A 49 -14.23 -0.86 -7.54
N GLU A 50 -13.49 -1.59 -6.71
CA GLU A 50 -12.07 -1.89 -6.91
C GLU A 50 -11.89 -3.33 -7.41
N LYS A 51 -10.93 -3.55 -8.33
CA LYS A 51 -10.58 -4.86 -8.86
C LYS A 51 -9.40 -5.50 -8.12
N HIS A 52 -8.70 -4.72 -7.30
CA HIS A 52 -7.72 -5.25 -6.34
C HIS A 52 -8.47 -5.81 -5.13
N TYR A 53 -8.57 -7.14 -5.08
CA TYR A 53 -9.02 -7.90 -3.92
C TYR A 53 -7.93 -8.93 -3.58
N PRO A 54 -7.84 -9.40 -2.32
CA PRO A 54 -6.81 -10.36 -1.92
C PRO A 54 -6.99 -11.69 -2.66
N LEU A 55 -5.89 -12.18 -3.22
CA LEU A 55 -5.81 -13.38 -4.04
C LEU A 55 -4.59 -14.19 -3.60
N GLY A 56 -4.74 -15.51 -3.53
CA GLY A 56 -3.66 -16.40 -3.11
C GLY A 56 -3.49 -16.45 -1.58
N SER A 57 -2.53 -17.27 -1.15
CA SER A 57 -2.21 -17.49 0.27
C SER A 57 -1.13 -16.57 0.79
N HIS A 58 -0.35 -15.90 -0.10
CA HIS A 58 0.68 -14.95 0.28
C HIS A 58 0.56 -13.64 -0.54
N LEU A 59 0.24 -12.54 0.14
CA LEU A 59 0.20 -11.21 -0.46
C LEU A 59 1.52 -10.48 -0.24
N VAL A 60 2.12 -10.00 -1.33
CA VAL A 60 3.35 -9.20 -1.28
C VAL A 60 3.03 -7.76 -1.68
N PHE A 61 3.06 -6.84 -0.71
CA PHE A 61 2.72 -5.44 -0.91
C PHE A 61 3.96 -4.60 -1.18
N LEU A 62 3.98 -3.87 -2.28
CA LEU A 62 5.08 -3.02 -2.69
C LEU A 62 4.55 -1.63 -3.04
N GLY A 63 5.00 -0.59 -2.36
CA GLY A 63 4.48 0.74 -2.61
C GLY A 63 5.22 1.87 -1.95
N ASP A 64 4.60 3.03 -1.94
CA ASP A 64 5.01 4.17 -1.12
C ASP A 64 3.97 4.47 -0.04
N GLN A 65 4.25 5.44 0.83
CA GLN A 65 3.38 5.85 1.94
C GLN A 65 1.93 6.18 1.53
N THR A 66 1.66 6.53 0.26
CA THR A 66 0.29 6.78 -0.21
C THR A 66 -0.53 5.50 -0.36
N ALA A 67 0.12 4.33 -0.42
CA ALA A 67 -0.52 3.04 -0.59
C ALA A 67 -0.99 2.38 0.70
N ILE A 68 -0.64 2.92 1.88
CA ILE A 68 -0.97 2.33 3.19
C ILE A 68 -2.45 1.98 3.27
N GLY A 69 -3.34 2.93 2.98
CA GLY A 69 -4.79 2.70 3.04
C GLY A 69 -5.26 1.56 2.13
N HIS A 70 -4.66 1.44 0.94
CA HIS A 70 -4.98 0.35 0.01
C HIS A 70 -4.53 -1.02 0.54
N PHE A 71 -3.35 -1.09 1.14
CA PHE A 71 -2.84 -2.32 1.74
C PHE A 71 -3.63 -2.73 2.99
N CYS A 72 -4.09 -1.77 3.80
CA CYS A 72 -5.00 -2.02 4.91
C CYS A 72 -6.30 -2.68 4.43
N ALA A 73 -6.89 -2.13 3.36
CA ALA A 73 -8.13 -2.65 2.81
C ALA A 73 -7.97 -4.09 2.31
N LEU A 74 -6.87 -4.37 1.60
CA LEU A 74 -6.56 -5.73 1.15
C LEU A 74 -6.35 -6.70 2.31
N GLN A 75 -5.65 -6.27 3.36
CA GLN A 75 -5.46 -7.05 4.58
C GLN A 75 -6.78 -7.31 5.31
N GLN A 76 -7.65 -6.30 5.43
CA GLN A 76 -8.96 -6.46 6.08
C GLN A 76 -9.83 -7.49 5.37
N LEU A 77 -9.73 -7.56 4.04
CA LEU A 77 -10.49 -8.49 3.20
C LEU A 77 -9.84 -9.87 3.07
N ALA A 78 -8.58 -10.02 3.50
CA ALA A 78 -7.84 -11.27 3.36
C ALA A 78 -8.37 -12.34 4.32
N GLN A 79 -8.11 -13.61 4.00
CA GLN A 79 -8.44 -14.70 4.92
C GLN A 79 -7.50 -14.68 6.12
N GLN A 80 -7.94 -15.23 7.25
CA GLN A 80 -7.18 -15.18 8.50
C GLN A 80 -5.77 -15.78 8.40
N ASP A 81 -5.58 -16.79 7.54
CA ASP A 81 -4.30 -17.49 7.36
C ASP A 81 -3.48 -16.95 6.19
N THR A 82 -3.87 -15.82 5.59
CA THR A 82 -3.13 -15.19 4.50
C THR A 82 -1.82 -14.57 5.02
N GLU A 83 -0.68 -15.03 4.50
CA GLU A 83 0.61 -14.42 4.79
C GLU A 83 0.70 -13.05 4.11
N ILE A 84 1.19 -12.05 4.83
CA ILE A 84 1.42 -10.69 4.30
C ILE A 84 2.87 -10.32 4.55
N SER A 85 3.52 -9.79 3.51
CA SER A 85 4.87 -9.24 3.61
C SER A 85 5.06 -8.14 2.58
N GLY A 86 6.16 -7.42 2.66
CA GLY A 86 6.61 -6.55 1.58
C GLY A 86 7.27 -5.29 2.09
N PHE A 87 7.23 -4.24 1.27
CA PHE A 87 8.04 -3.06 1.44
C PHE A 87 7.25 -1.80 1.13
N ILE A 88 7.46 -0.76 1.94
CA ILE A 88 6.82 0.53 1.75
C ILE A 88 7.81 1.68 1.84
N ASN A 89 7.85 2.49 0.80
CA ASN A 89 8.80 3.59 0.70
C ASN A 89 8.24 4.88 1.32
N PHE A 90 9.00 5.47 2.23
CA PHE A 90 8.75 6.78 2.81
C PHE A 90 9.70 7.84 2.26
N ASN A 91 9.30 9.09 2.37
CA ASN A 91 10.12 10.23 1.95
C ASN A 91 11.18 10.63 2.99
N ASP A 92 11.02 10.18 4.24
CA ASP A 92 11.92 10.51 5.33
C ASP A 92 12.03 9.37 6.35
N ALA A 93 13.17 9.33 7.05
CA ALA A 93 13.49 8.26 8.00
C ALA A 93 12.69 8.34 9.31
N ILE A 94 12.20 9.52 9.70
CA ILE A 94 11.44 9.70 10.94
C ILE A 94 10.07 9.04 10.77
N THR A 95 9.39 9.31 9.65
CA THR A 95 8.10 8.68 9.32
C THR A 95 8.26 7.17 9.12
N ALA A 96 9.34 6.72 8.47
CA ALA A 96 9.64 5.30 8.33
C ALA A 96 9.80 4.58 9.68
N ALA A 97 10.54 5.18 10.62
CA ALA A 97 10.70 4.64 11.96
C ALA A 97 9.37 4.62 12.73
N ALA A 98 8.63 5.73 12.69
CA ALA A 98 7.31 5.83 13.33
C ALA A 98 6.33 4.79 12.78
N PHE A 99 6.37 4.49 11.48
CA PHE A 99 5.56 3.41 10.90
C PHE A 99 5.90 2.05 11.51
N SER A 100 7.20 1.72 11.65
CA SER A 100 7.60 0.45 12.27
C SER A 100 7.14 0.33 13.72
N GLU A 101 7.18 1.44 14.46
CA GLU A 101 6.82 1.46 15.88
C GLU A 101 5.30 1.40 16.10
N ASN A 102 4.52 2.09 15.26
CA ASN A 102 3.10 2.35 15.52
C ASN A 102 2.15 1.56 14.60
N CYS A 103 2.66 0.97 13.52
CA CYS A 103 1.85 0.29 12.50
C CYS A 103 2.18 -1.20 12.37
N ALA A 104 2.56 -1.87 13.46
CA ALA A 104 2.89 -3.30 13.48
C ALA A 104 1.75 -4.22 12.96
N TRP A 105 0.52 -3.71 12.91
CA TRP A 105 -0.63 -4.39 12.32
C TRP A 105 -0.54 -4.54 10.80
N LEU A 106 0.28 -3.75 10.10
CA LEU A 106 0.59 -3.89 8.67
C LEU A 106 2.05 -4.33 8.51
N PRO A 107 2.32 -5.63 8.28
CA PRO A 107 3.66 -6.21 8.39
C PRO A 107 4.53 -5.93 7.16
N LEU A 108 4.84 -4.65 6.92
CA LEU A 108 5.67 -4.17 5.83
C LEU A 108 6.97 -3.59 6.38
N GLN A 109 8.07 -3.83 5.68
CA GLN A 109 9.36 -3.26 6.01
C GLN A 109 9.48 -1.87 5.36
N PRO A 110 9.71 -0.79 6.13
CA PRO A 110 9.84 0.52 5.55
C PRO A 110 11.19 0.68 4.85
N THR A 111 11.20 1.47 3.78
CA THR A 111 12.41 1.94 3.09
C THR A 111 12.37 3.45 2.95
N THR A 112 13.52 4.08 2.72
CA THR A 112 13.61 5.55 2.56
C THR A 112 14.13 5.98 1.19
N ALA A 113 14.54 5.02 0.35
CA ALA A 113 14.99 5.27 -1.01
C ALA A 113 14.36 4.31 -2.02
N TYR A 114 14.05 4.82 -3.22
CA TYR A 114 13.57 3.98 -4.31
C TYR A 114 14.57 2.88 -4.70
N THR A 115 15.87 3.10 -4.57
CA THR A 115 16.87 2.04 -4.80
C THR A 115 16.81 0.96 -3.73
N GLU A 116 16.52 1.33 -2.48
CA GLU A 116 16.44 0.41 -1.36
C GLU A 116 15.27 -0.56 -1.52
N ILE A 117 14.06 -0.07 -1.84
CA ILE A 117 12.91 -0.95 -2.09
C ILE A 117 13.17 -1.94 -3.24
N HIS A 118 13.91 -1.55 -4.28
CA HIS A 118 14.28 -2.50 -5.35
C HIS A 118 15.23 -3.57 -4.82
N THR A 119 16.31 -3.18 -4.12
CA THR A 119 17.30 -4.11 -3.57
C THR A 119 16.66 -5.09 -2.58
N GLN A 120 15.77 -4.60 -1.71
CA GLN A 120 15.09 -5.44 -0.74
C GLN A 120 14.07 -6.37 -1.40
N THR A 121 13.34 -5.89 -2.40
CA THR A 121 12.42 -6.73 -3.20
C THR A 121 13.18 -7.85 -3.92
N ASP A 122 14.33 -7.52 -4.54
CA ASP A 122 15.19 -8.49 -5.23
C ASP A 122 15.67 -9.59 -4.27
N LYS A 123 16.23 -9.17 -3.12
CA LYS A 123 16.67 -10.08 -2.06
C LYS A 123 15.52 -10.97 -1.57
N TRP A 124 14.35 -10.38 -1.31
CA TRP A 124 13.19 -11.12 -0.81
C TRP A 124 12.75 -12.20 -1.80
N ILE A 125 12.75 -11.92 -3.11
CA ILE A 125 12.40 -12.92 -4.14
C ILE A 125 13.39 -14.08 -4.12
N LEU A 126 14.69 -13.79 -4.04
CA LEU A 126 15.73 -14.82 -3.99
C LEU A 126 15.62 -15.71 -2.74
N ASP A 127 15.33 -15.10 -1.60
CA ASP A 127 15.17 -15.77 -0.30
C ASP A 127 13.88 -16.62 -0.27
N ASN A 128 12.83 -16.22 -1.00
CA ASN A 128 11.52 -16.87 -1.02
C ASN A 128 11.22 -17.64 -2.32
N ARG A 129 12.24 -17.94 -3.13
CA ARG A 129 12.09 -18.58 -4.45
C ARG A 129 11.24 -19.86 -4.47
N TYR A 130 11.22 -20.62 -3.37
CA TYR A 130 10.51 -21.89 -3.26
C TYR A 130 8.99 -21.74 -3.09
N LYS A 131 8.51 -20.57 -2.65
CA LYS A 131 7.09 -20.25 -2.45
C LYS A 131 6.57 -19.12 -3.34
N ILE A 132 7.39 -18.68 -4.30
CA ILE A 132 7.06 -17.55 -5.17
C ILE A 132 5.81 -17.79 -6.04
N GLU A 133 5.48 -19.05 -6.32
CA GLU A 133 4.28 -19.44 -7.06
C GLU A 133 2.98 -19.21 -6.29
N ASP A 134 3.05 -19.18 -4.96
CA ASP A 134 1.91 -18.90 -4.08
C ASP A 134 1.70 -17.39 -3.84
N CYS A 135 2.64 -16.57 -4.32
CA CYS A 135 2.67 -15.12 -4.07
C CYS A 135 1.86 -14.34 -5.12
N ILE A 136 1.04 -13.40 -4.65
CA ILE A 136 0.45 -12.34 -5.48
C ILE A 136 1.02 -10.98 -5.05
N PHE A 137 1.57 -10.26 -6.01
CA PHE A 137 2.22 -8.97 -5.79
C PHE A 137 1.24 -7.83 -6.05
N TYR A 138 1.09 -6.92 -5.08
CA TYR A 138 0.30 -5.69 -5.20
C TYR A 138 1.21 -4.48 -5.18
N LEU A 139 1.25 -3.76 -6.29
CA LEU A 139 2.14 -2.63 -6.55
C LEU A 139 1.29 -1.35 -6.59
N VAL A 140 1.37 -0.51 -5.57
CA VAL A 140 0.49 0.68 -5.42
C VAL A 140 1.29 1.89 -4.96
N GLY A 141 1.06 3.07 -5.55
CA GLY A 141 1.77 4.31 -5.21
C GLY A 141 2.17 5.13 -6.44
N ASN A 142 3.34 5.77 -6.40
CA ASN A 142 3.88 6.56 -7.51
C ASN A 142 4.01 5.72 -8.79
N ALA A 143 3.44 6.18 -9.90
CA ALA A 143 3.37 5.40 -11.14
C ALA A 143 4.75 5.01 -11.68
N LYS A 144 5.80 5.84 -11.50
CA LYS A 144 7.16 5.51 -11.96
C LYS A 144 7.77 4.39 -11.12
N LEU A 145 7.59 4.43 -9.80
CA LEU A 145 8.00 3.37 -8.88
C LEU A 145 7.29 2.06 -9.23
N ILE A 146 5.98 2.12 -9.47
CA ILE A 146 5.19 0.93 -9.80
C ILE A 146 5.65 0.30 -11.12
N VAL A 147 5.94 1.11 -12.14
CA VAL A 147 6.46 0.62 -13.41
C VAL A 147 7.85 -0.01 -13.24
N SER A 148 8.73 0.58 -12.43
CA SER A 148 10.08 0.04 -12.22
C SER A 148 10.06 -1.27 -11.42
N LEU A 149 9.27 -1.34 -10.34
CA LEU A 149 9.09 -2.57 -9.56
C LEU A 149 8.46 -3.67 -10.40
N ARG A 150 7.46 -3.33 -11.23
CA ARG A 150 6.87 -4.29 -12.16
C ARG A 150 7.94 -4.89 -13.08
N LYS A 151 8.83 -4.06 -13.64
CA LYS A 151 9.94 -4.55 -14.48
C LYS A 151 10.87 -5.49 -13.70
N LEU A 152 11.22 -5.14 -12.47
CA LEU A 152 12.03 -6.01 -11.58
C LEU A 152 11.36 -7.38 -11.37
N LEU A 153 10.04 -7.42 -11.11
CA LEU A 153 9.35 -8.71 -10.95
C LEU A 153 9.41 -9.56 -12.24
N HIS A 154 9.30 -8.93 -13.41
CA HIS A 154 9.39 -9.65 -14.69
C HIS A 154 10.81 -10.19 -14.95
N THR A 155 11.88 -9.53 -14.49
CA THR A 155 13.24 -10.07 -14.64
C THR A 155 13.45 -11.34 -13.81
N HIS A 156 12.65 -11.54 -12.77
CA HIS A 156 12.59 -12.79 -11.98
C HIS A 156 11.61 -13.83 -12.54
N GLY A 157 11.02 -13.59 -13.72
CA GLY A 157 10.08 -14.51 -14.36
C GLY A 157 8.67 -14.51 -13.76
N ILE A 158 8.34 -13.56 -12.88
CA ILE A 158 7.00 -13.47 -12.28
C ILE A 158 6.01 -12.99 -13.35
N GLY A 159 5.07 -13.87 -13.69
CA GLY A 159 4.06 -13.62 -14.71
C GLY A 159 3.07 -12.51 -14.33
N GLY A 160 2.64 -11.71 -15.31
CA GLY A 160 1.75 -10.56 -15.09
C GLY A 160 0.39 -10.89 -14.46
N SER A 161 -0.09 -12.13 -14.51
CA SER A 161 -1.31 -12.57 -13.81
C SER A 161 -1.19 -12.47 -12.28
N ARG A 162 0.03 -12.62 -11.76
CA ARG A 162 0.39 -12.52 -10.32
C ARG A 162 0.74 -11.10 -9.88
N ILE A 163 0.70 -10.12 -10.78
CA ILE A 163 1.07 -8.73 -10.50
C ILE A 163 -0.15 -7.83 -10.66
N LYS A 164 -0.63 -7.26 -9.55
CA LYS A 164 -1.71 -6.27 -9.51
C LYS A 164 -1.07 -4.90 -9.30
N SER A 165 -1.27 -3.97 -10.22
CA SER A 165 -0.56 -2.68 -10.20
C SER A 165 -1.50 -1.51 -10.39
N LYS A 166 -1.40 -0.47 -9.55
CA LYS A 166 -2.20 0.76 -9.64
C LYS A 166 -1.36 1.99 -9.27
N GLY A 167 -1.26 2.94 -10.18
CA GLY A 167 -0.64 4.24 -9.90
C GLY A 167 -1.63 5.17 -9.21
N PHE A 168 -1.27 5.72 -8.06
CA PHE A 168 -2.08 6.70 -7.32
C PHE A 168 -1.73 8.13 -7.70
N TRP A 169 -0.46 8.38 -8.02
CA TRP A 169 0.07 9.70 -8.37
C TRP A 169 1.30 9.56 -9.27
N GLN A 170 1.83 10.68 -9.79
CA GLN A 170 2.98 10.70 -10.72
C GLN A 170 4.03 11.72 -10.34
#